data_AF-A0ABC8JZI0-F1
#
_entry.id   AF-A0ABC8JZI0-F1
#
_cell.length_a   1.000
_cell.length_b   1.000
_cell.length_c   1.000
_cell.angle_alpha   90.00
_cell.angle_beta   90.00
_cell.angle_gamma   90.00
#
_symmetry.space_group_name_H-M   'P 1'
#
loop_
_entity.id
_entity.type
_entity.pdbx_description
1 polymer ?
#
loop_
_entity_poly.entity_id
_entity_poly.type
_entity_poly.pdbx_seq_one_letter_code
_entity_poly.pdbx_strand_id
1 'polypeptide(L)'
;MISRPCSISSRCWIPRTKPKTISRKISGSNSTSYAHLWAYPRNNWCTRDTQTPLPISTSNKTRLWCMRRWSEEMLRKEMLACCKVYISEARNKTALEAIERAAKPFPPAAIVNKFEDADYGRVGYTLVSTLAHEGSSSPLKNAVFAMVKTALDTINLELHCGSHPRLGVVDRICFHPLSHTSIERVSAVATSLAMDIGSILRVPTYLYGAAHEEQCTLDSIRRKLGYFKANREGHEWAGGLDLEVVPLKPDAGPQEVSKAKGVVAVGACGWVSNYNVPVMSTDLKAVKGLARNVSERGGGLASVQTMALVHGEGVIEVACNLLNPSQVGGDEVQGLIERLGREEGLLVGKGYYTDFTADQIAQRYKELLIS
;
A
#
# COMPACT_ATOMS: atom_id res chain seq x y z
N MET A 1 -49.39 -18.84 -38.16
CA MET A 1 -50.19 -18.35 -37.01
C MET A 1 -49.34 -17.27 -36.35
N ILE A 2 -49.55 -15.98 -36.67
CA ILE A 2 -50.44 -15.04 -35.96
C ILE A 2 -50.09 -15.07 -34.46
N SER A 3 -49.44 -14.08 -33.84
CA SER A 3 -49.89 -12.70 -33.65
C SER A 3 -48.78 -11.76 -33.08
N ARG A 4 -48.74 -10.51 -33.57
CA ARG A 4 -48.42 -9.27 -32.80
C ARG A 4 -49.74 -8.76 -32.16
N PRO A 5 -49.85 -7.69 -31.33
CA PRO A 5 -48.94 -6.56 -31.03
C PRO A 5 -48.86 -6.20 -29.51
N CYS A 6 -48.13 -5.20 -29.01
CA CYS A 6 -48.59 -3.80 -28.92
C CYS A 6 -47.49 -2.87 -28.37
N SER A 7 -47.37 -1.71 -29.01
CA SER A 7 -46.61 -0.51 -28.65
C SER A 7 -47.40 0.37 -27.68
N ILE A 8 -46.74 1.24 -26.91
CA ILE A 8 -47.13 2.66 -26.72
C ILE A 8 -45.92 3.48 -26.25
N SER A 9 -45.77 4.62 -26.91
CA SER A 9 -44.82 5.71 -26.72
C SER A 9 -45.27 6.74 -25.68
N SER A 10 -44.34 7.47 -25.08
CA SER A 10 -44.51 8.92 -24.87
C SER A 10 -43.18 9.63 -24.56
N ARG A 11 -42.87 10.63 -25.39
CA ARG A 11 -41.89 11.70 -25.17
C ARG A 11 -42.57 12.84 -24.40
N CYS A 12 -41.82 13.57 -23.57
CA CYS A 12 -41.95 15.01 -23.28
C CYS A 12 -40.64 15.42 -22.56
N TRP A 13 -39.68 16.07 -23.21
CA TRP A 13 -39.48 17.53 -23.42
C TRP A 13 -39.45 18.42 -22.17
N ILE A 14 -38.38 19.22 -22.15
CA ILE A 14 -37.73 20.01 -21.08
C ILE A 14 -38.44 21.36 -20.88
N PRO A 15 -38.21 22.07 -19.76
CA PRO A 15 -37.63 23.41 -19.95
C PRO A 15 -36.45 23.75 -19.02
N ARG A 16 -35.53 24.50 -19.63
CA ARG A 16 -34.36 25.17 -19.06
C ARG A 16 -34.77 26.22 -18.03
N THR A 17 -33.94 26.43 -17.01
CA THR A 17 -33.73 27.75 -16.41
C THR A 17 -32.25 27.94 -16.00
N LYS A 18 -31.57 28.87 -16.67
CA LYS A 18 -30.53 29.76 -16.10
C LYS A 18 -31.23 31.11 -15.89
N PRO A 19 -30.88 31.89 -14.85
CA PRO A 19 -30.00 33.05 -15.06
C PRO A 19 -29.18 33.37 -13.76
N LYS A 20 -28.26 34.32 -13.58
CA LYS A 20 -27.85 35.57 -14.23
C LYS A 20 -26.35 35.77 -13.98
N THR A 21 -25.69 36.35 -14.97
CA THR A 21 -24.45 37.12 -14.86
C THR A 21 -24.71 38.38 -14.02
N ILE A 22 -23.83 38.69 -13.07
CA ILE A 22 -23.65 40.05 -12.55
C ILE A 22 -22.20 40.45 -12.86
N SER A 23 -22.08 41.39 -13.80
CA SER A 23 -20.87 42.19 -13.99
C SER A 23 -20.82 43.29 -12.93
N ARG A 24 -19.70 43.42 -12.22
CA ARG A 24 -19.24 44.71 -11.71
C ARG A 24 -17.74 44.83 -11.99
N LYS A 25 -17.42 45.58 -13.04
CA LYS A 25 -16.18 46.35 -13.12
C LYS A 25 -16.31 47.48 -12.11
N ILE A 26 -15.37 47.59 -11.18
CA ILE A 26 -14.98 48.86 -10.59
C ILE A 26 -13.46 48.95 -10.71
N SER A 27 -13.07 50.01 -11.39
CA SER A 27 -11.74 50.61 -11.56
C SER A 27 -11.01 50.87 -10.24
N GLY A 28 -9.68 50.93 -10.27
CA GLY A 28 -8.93 51.70 -9.28
C GLY A 28 -7.54 51.16 -8.96
N SER A 29 -6.58 51.63 -9.74
CA SER A 29 -5.17 51.73 -9.39
C SER A 29 -4.96 52.47 -8.06
N ASN A 30 -4.08 51.98 -7.18
CA ASN A 30 -2.85 52.67 -6.77
C ASN A 30 -2.20 52.03 -5.54
N SER A 31 -0.90 51.80 -5.70
CA SER A 31 0.14 51.79 -4.68
C SER A 31 0.00 52.93 -3.67
N THR A 32 0.22 52.68 -2.38
CA THR A 32 1.35 53.25 -1.61
C THR A 32 1.38 52.74 -0.16
N SER A 33 2.58 52.34 0.24
CA SER A 33 3.16 52.35 1.59
C SER A 33 2.59 53.39 2.54
N TYR A 34 2.31 53.01 3.80
CA TYR A 34 2.69 53.79 4.99
C TYR A 34 2.80 52.86 6.21
N ALA A 35 3.99 52.84 6.79
CA ALA A 35 4.28 52.37 8.14
C ALA A 35 3.94 53.47 9.16
N HIS A 36 3.42 53.11 10.34
CA HIS A 36 3.62 53.78 11.64
C HIS A 36 2.98 52.88 12.72
N LEU A 37 3.80 52.22 13.55
CA LEU A 37 4.20 52.57 14.94
C LEU A 37 3.17 52.19 16.04
N TRP A 38 3.62 51.26 16.90
CA TRP A 38 3.52 51.19 18.37
C TRP A 38 2.20 51.54 19.08
N ALA A 39 1.67 50.58 19.87
CA ALA A 39 1.64 50.66 21.34
C ALA A 39 0.90 49.46 21.99
N TYR A 40 1.59 48.81 22.94
CA TYR A 40 1.00 48.00 24.01
C TYR A 40 0.29 48.89 25.04
N PRO A 41 -0.62 48.32 25.85
CA PRO A 41 -0.72 48.70 27.25
C PRO A 41 -0.39 47.54 28.18
N ARG A 42 0.58 47.77 29.06
CA ARG A 42 0.75 47.08 30.34
C ARG A 42 -0.31 47.60 31.32
N ASN A 43 -0.81 46.74 32.20
CA ASN A 43 -1.27 47.15 33.52
C ASN A 43 -0.60 46.26 34.57
N ASN A 44 0.14 46.92 35.47
CA ASN A 44 0.66 46.43 36.73
C ASN A 44 -0.31 46.81 37.87
N TRP A 45 0.01 46.36 39.09
CA TRP A 45 -0.30 46.85 40.46
C TRP A 45 -0.70 45.64 41.33
N CYS A 46 0.24 45.02 42.06
CA CYS A 46 0.80 45.38 43.40
C CYS A 46 0.13 44.56 44.54
N THR A 47 0.79 43.51 45.03
CA THR A 47 1.58 43.40 46.29
C THR A 47 0.78 43.29 47.60
N ARG A 48 0.96 42.17 48.33
CA ARG A 48 1.52 42.18 49.70
C ARG A 48 1.91 40.79 50.20
N ASP A 49 3.06 40.78 50.86
CA ASP A 49 3.74 39.71 51.57
C ASP A 49 3.01 39.21 52.82
N THR A 50 3.26 37.95 53.19
CA THR A 50 3.69 37.57 54.55
C THR A 50 4.55 36.30 54.51
N GLN A 51 5.76 36.41 55.09
CA GLN A 51 6.72 35.34 55.37
C GLN A 51 6.40 34.65 56.72
N THR A 52 6.71 33.36 56.86
CA THR A 52 7.55 32.74 57.94
C THR A 52 7.61 31.18 57.80
N PRO A 53 8.61 30.47 58.38
CA PRO A 53 9.36 29.41 57.68
C PRO A 53 9.39 28.00 58.31
N LEU A 54 10.07 27.08 57.60
CA LEU A 54 10.69 25.77 57.96
C LEU A 54 9.85 24.47 57.72
N PRO A 55 10.47 23.28 57.48
CA PRO A 55 11.89 22.93 57.57
C PRO A 55 12.51 22.30 56.30
N ILE A 56 13.85 22.30 56.27
CA ILE A 56 14.68 21.55 55.33
C ILE A 56 14.46 20.05 55.60
N SER A 57 13.91 19.35 54.61
CA SER A 57 13.83 17.90 54.58
C SER A 57 14.55 17.40 53.34
N THR A 58 15.65 16.68 53.59
CA THR A 58 16.42 15.92 52.62
C THR A 58 15.59 14.77 52.07
N SER A 59 15.04 14.90 50.86
CA SER A 59 14.83 13.70 50.02
C SER A 59 14.92 14.05 48.54
N ASN A 60 16.06 13.67 47.95
CA ASN A 60 16.45 13.97 46.59
C ASN A 60 15.92 12.90 45.61
N LYS A 61 14.62 12.54 45.70
CA LYS A 61 14.01 11.49 44.85
C LYS A 61 12.51 11.73 44.60
N THR A 62 12.14 12.76 43.85
CA THR A 62 10.78 12.83 43.26
C THR A 62 10.74 13.61 41.95
N ARG A 63 11.77 13.43 41.13
CA ARG A 63 11.81 13.95 39.76
C ARG A 63 12.36 12.93 38.78
N LEU A 64 11.88 11.69 38.88
CA LEU A 64 12.24 10.64 37.93
C LEU A 64 11.02 9.70 37.79
N TRP A 65 10.60 9.50 36.54
CA TRP A 65 9.73 8.42 36.07
C TRP A 65 8.22 8.57 36.30
N CYS A 66 7.60 9.53 35.60
CA CYS A 66 6.26 9.32 35.06
C CYS A 66 6.36 8.58 33.70
N MET A 67 7.06 7.44 33.67
CA MET A 67 6.86 6.45 32.60
C MET A 67 5.83 5.47 33.14
N ARG A 68 4.62 5.53 32.59
CA ARG A 68 3.59 4.52 32.79
C ARG A 68 4.23 3.16 32.53
N ARG A 69 4.30 2.34 33.57
CA ARG A 69 4.63 0.92 33.47
C ARG A 69 3.36 0.26 32.96
N TRP A 70 3.28 0.06 31.64
CA TRP A 70 2.19 -0.69 31.03
C TRP A 70 2.23 -2.10 31.64
N SER A 71 1.13 -2.57 32.24
CA SER A 71 1.07 -3.92 32.77
C SER A 71 1.17 -4.93 31.62
N GLU A 72 1.78 -6.09 31.85
CA GLU A 72 1.85 -7.19 30.87
C GLU A 72 0.47 -7.61 30.33
N GLU A 73 -0.59 -7.32 31.09
CA GLU A 73 -1.99 -7.56 30.72
C GLU A 73 -2.54 -6.51 29.73
N MET A 74 -2.04 -5.26 29.77
CA MET A 74 -2.32 -4.24 28.75
C MET A 74 -1.54 -4.49 27.45
N LEU A 75 -0.34 -5.07 27.55
CA LEU A 75 0.46 -5.51 26.39
C LEU A 75 -0.16 -6.73 25.66
N ARG A 76 -1.09 -7.47 26.31
CA ARG A 76 -1.85 -8.58 25.69
C ARG A 76 -3.02 -8.14 24.81
N LYS A 77 -3.30 -6.84 24.67
CA LYS A 77 -4.41 -6.32 23.83
C LYS A 77 -3.96 -5.25 22.84
N GLU A 78 -2.73 -5.36 22.34
CA GLU A 78 -2.27 -4.47 21.28
C GLU A 78 -2.95 -4.82 19.96
N MET A 79 -3.71 -3.85 19.44
CA MET A 79 -4.25 -3.91 18.10
C MET A 79 -3.19 -3.39 17.14
N LEU A 80 -2.55 -4.31 16.44
CA LEU A 80 -1.54 -3.98 15.44
C LEU A 80 -2.12 -4.12 14.04
N ALA A 81 -1.68 -3.28 13.13
CA ALA A 81 -1.92 -3.45 11.70
C ALA A 81 -0.59 -3.41 10.97
N CYS A 82 -0.50 -4.26 9.96
CA CYS A 82 0.60 -4.26 9.00
C CYS A 82 0.11 -3.69 7.67
N CYS A 83 0.96 -2.95 6.98
CA CYS A 83 0.75 -2.56 5.60
C CYS A 83 1.97 -3.00 4.77
N LYS A 84 1.73 -3.78 3.72
CA LYS A 84 2.74 -4.13 2.72
C LYS A 84 2.55 -3.21 1.50
N VAL A 85 3.58 -2.45 1.16
CA VAL A 85 3.61 -1.50 0.04
C VAL A 85 4.63 -1.98 -0.98
N TYR A 86 4.19 -2.24 -2.21
CA TYR A 86 5.05 -2.65 -3.32
C TYR A 86 5.21 -1.52 -4.33
N ILE A 87 6.44 -1.13 -4.60
CA ILE A 87 6.79 -0.01 -5.49
C ILE A 87 7.64 -0.54 -6.64
N SER A 88 7.29 -0.17 -7.87
CA SER A 88 8.01 -0.50 -9.10
C SER A 88 9.27 0.35 -9.25
N GLU A 89 10.24 0.10 -8.37
CA GLU A 89 11.59 0.67 -8.36
C GLU A 89 12.50 -0.25 -7.52
N ALA A 90 13.77 -0.38 -7.89
CA ALA A 90 14.78 -1.11 -7.12
C ALA A 90 16.22 -0.59 -7.31
N ARG A 91 16.42 0.38 -8.21
CA ARG A 91 17.73 0.87 -8.66
C ARG A 91 17.97 2.33 -8.26
N ASN A 92 16.93 3.16 -8.27
CA ASN A 92 17.03 4.57 -7.87
C ASN A 92 17.09 4.72 -6.34
N LYS A 93 18.29 4.55 -5.77
CA LYS A 93 18.52 4.64 -4.32
C LYS A 93 18.05 5.97 -3.71
N THR A 94 18.26 7.09 -4.40
CA THR A 94 17.85 8.41 -3.91
C THR A 94 16.33 8.51 -3.75
N ALA A 95 15.56 7.97 -4.71
CA ALA A 95 14.10 7.90 -4.59
C ALA A 95 13.67 6.97 -3.46
N LEU A 96 14.26 5.77 -3.36
CA LEU A 96 13.93 4.79 -2.31
C LEU A 96 14.20 5.35 -0.90
N GLU A 97 15.33 6.00 -0.69
CA GLU A 97 15.63 6.67 0.57
C GLU A 97 14.66 7.82 0.88
N ALA A 98 14.24 8.58 -0.13
CA ALA A 98 13.26 9.65 0.06
C ALA A 98 11.90 9.08 0.49
N ILE A 99 11.48 7.97 -0.11
CA ILE A 99 10.26 7.24 0.24
C ILE A 99 10.34 6.75 1.70
N GLU A 100 11.43 6.12 2.11
CA GLU A 100 11.64 5.67 3.50
C GLU A 100 11.61 6.84 4.49
N ARG A 101 12.26 7.97 4.15
CA ARG A 101 12.24 9.19 4.97
C ARG A 101 10.83 9.77 5.12
N ALA A 102 9.95 9.61 4.14
CA ALA A 102 8.59 10.13 4.18
C ALA A 102 7.71 9.49 5.27
N ALA A 103 8.05 8.28 5.74
CA ALA A 103 7.35 7.63 6.85
C ALA A 103 7.77 8.16 8.23
N LYS A 104 8.98 8.71 8.37
CA LYS A 104 9.58 9.11 9.66
C LYS A 104 8.76 10.12 10.49
N PRO A 105 8.03 11.09 9.90
CA PRO A 105 7.19 12.02 10.66
C PRO A 105 5.99 11.38 11.36
N PHE A 106 5.78 10.07 11.22
CA PHE A 106 4.69 9.33 11.83
C PHE A 106 5.23 8.22 12.76
N PRO A 107 5.87 8.57 13.90
CA PRO A 107 6.63 7.60 14.72
C PRO A 107 5.88 6.33 15.15
N PRO A 108 4.55 6.34 15.41
CA PRO A 108 3.85 5.09 15.69
C PRO A 108 3.85 4.09 14.52
N ALA A 109 4.18 4.52 13.30
CA ALA A 109 4.32 3.65 12.14
C ALA A 109 5.81 3.43 11.84
N ALA A 110 6.25 2.18 11.86
CA ALA A 110 7.64 1.80 11.61
C ALA A 110 7.75 0.88 10.39
N ILE A 111 8.77 1.11 9.57
CA ILE A 111 9.19 0.15 8.53
C ILE A 111 9.97 -0.96 9.24
N VAL A 112 9.43 -2.18 9.26
CA VAL A 112 10.00 -3.33 9.98
C VAL A 112 10.73 -4.31 9.07
N ASN A 113 10.46 -4.25 7.77
CA ASN A 113 11.14 -5.01 6.73
C ASN A 113 11.17 -4.24 5.41
N LYS A 114 12.22 -4.50 4.63
CA LYS A 114 12.41 -4.02 3.26
C LYS A 114 12.96 -5.19 2.45
N PHE A 115 12.33 -5.50 1.32
CA PHE A 115 12.80 -6.50 0.36
C PHE A 115 13.00 -5.83 -1.00
N GLU A 116 14.24 -5.75 -1.45
CA GLU A 116 14.62 -5.16 -2.74
C GLU A 116 15.00 -6.25 -3.72
N ASP A 117 14.40 -6.22 -4.91
CA ASP A 117 14.71 -7.16 -5.99
C ASP A 117 14.94 -6.40 -7.30
N ALA A 118 16.21 -6.42 -7.74
CA ALA A 118 16.68 -5.67 -8.90
C ALA A 118 16.23 -6.28 -10.24
N ASP A 119 16.05 -7.60 -10.30
CA ASP A 119 15.58 -8.31 -11.49
C ASP A 119 14.08 -8.06 -11.69
N TYR A 120 13.32 -8.16 -10.60
CA TYR A 120 11.91 -7.78 -10.58
C TYR A 120 11.70 -6.28 -10.81
N GLY A 121 12.72 -5.46 -10.53
CA GLY A 121 12.62 -4.00 -10.56
C GLY A 121 11.61 -3.51 -9.53
N ARG A 122 11.57 -4.12 -8.35
CA ARG A 122 10.55 -3.85 -7.34
C ARG A 122 11.10 -3.90 -5.92
N VAL A 123 10.62 -3.00 -5.08
CA VAL A 123 10.84 -3.00 -3.64
C VAL A 123 9.51 -3.26 -2.92
N GLY A 124 9.56 -4.06 -1.87
CA GLY A 124 8.49 -4.25 -0.90
C GLY A 124 8.87 -3.62 0.44
N TYR A 125 7.99 -2.80 1.00
CA TYR A 125 8.10 -2.27 2.35
C TYR A 125 7.01 -2.87 3.24
N THR A 126 7.39 -3.33 4.43
CA THR A 126 6.45 -3.80 5.45
C THR A 126 6.44 -2.80 6.59
N LEU A 127 5.31 -2.14 6.79
CA LEU A 127 5.09 -1.16 7.86
C LEU A 127 4.16 -1.73 8.92
N VAL A 128 4.42 -1.43 10.18
CA VAL A 128 3.55 -1.81 11.31
C VAL A 128 3.25 -0.58 12.16
N SER A 129 2.03 -0.52 12.68
CA SER A 129 1.64 0.50 13.65
C SER A 129 0.56 -0.04 14.59
N THR A 130 0.40 0.62 15.74
CA THR A 130 -0.77 0.45 16.59
C THR A 130 -2.01 1.11 15.97
N LEU A 131 -3.15 0.44 16.07
CA LEU A 131 -4.47 1.02 15.79
C LEU A 131 -5.12 1.40 17.12
N ALA A 132 -4.65 2.51 17.70
CA ALA A 132 -5.00 2.89 19.06
C ALA A 132 -6.47 3.33 19.24
N HIS A 133 -7.14 3.87 18.20
CA HIS A 133 -8.53 4.34 18.31
C HIS A 133 -9.31 4.25 16.99
N GLU A 134 -10.63 4.13 17.12
CA GLU A 134 -11.58 4.29 16.01
C GLU A 134 -11.53 5.75 15.53
N GLY A 135 -11.11 5.97 14.29
CA GLY A 135 -11.01 7.31 13.71
C GLY A 135 -10.21 7.37 12.41
N SER A 136 -10.38 8.46 11.66
CA SER A 136 -9.76 8.69 10.34
C SER A 136 -8.23 8.91 10.38
N SER A 137 -7.67 9.26 11.53
CA SER A 137 -6.24 9.54 11.70
C SER A 137 -5.46 8.31 12.15
N SER A 138 -5.22 7.38 11.23
CA SER A 138 -4.30 6.26 11.44
C SER A 138 -2.85 6.67 11.14
N PRO A 139 -1.90 6.53 12.08
CA PRO A 139 -0.48 6.77 11.80
C PRO A 139 0.05 5.93 10.64
N LEU A 140 -0.41 4.68 10.54
CA LEU A 140 -0.08 3.79 9.42
C LEU A 140 -0.59 4.34 8.09
N LYS A 141 -1.84 4.82 8.03
CA LYS A 141 -2.39 5.47 6.83
C LYS A 141 -1.54 6.65 6.41
N ASN A 142 -1.23 7.54 7.35
CA ASN A 142 -0.54 8.78 7.05
C ASN A 142 0.90 8.52 6.59
N ALA A 143 1.60 7.57 7.21
CA ALA A 143 2.92 7.12 6.77
C ALA A 143 2.89 6.55 5.36
N VAL A 144 1.97 5.61 5.10
CA VAL A 144 1.83 4.98 3.78
C VAL A 144 1.44 6.02 2.72
N PHE A 145 0.51 6.94 3.02
CA PHE A 145 0.15 8.03 2.10
C PHE A 145 1.35 8.91 1.76
N ALA A 146 2.18 9.28 2.74
CA ALA A 146 3.39 10.07 2.52
C ALA A 146 4.43 9.33 1.67
N MET A 147 4.59 8.01 1.89
CA MET A 147 5.43 7.16 1.05
C MET A 147 4.92 7.10 -0.39
N VAL A 148 3.62 6.88 -0.57
CA VAL A 148 2.97 6.81 -1.90
C VAL A 148 3.12 8.12 -2.64
N LYS A 149 2.83 9.25 -1.98
CA LYS A 149 3.02 10.57 -2.56
C LYS A 149 4.47 10.77 -3.01
N THR A 150 5.43 10.44 -2.15
CA THR A 150 6.85 10.59 -2.46
C THR A 150 7.28 9.69 -3.62
N ALA A 151 6.78 8.45 -3.68
CA ALA A 151 7.04 7.55 -4.80
C ALA A 151 6.51 8.12 -6.12
N LEU A 152 5.27 8.61 -6.14
CA LEU A 152 4.65 9.21 -7.32
C LEU A 152 5.30 10.53 -7.76
N ASP A 153 5.98 11.24 -6.85
CA ASP A 153 6.68 12.49 -7.14
C ASP A 153 8.13 12.25 -7.60
N THR A 154 8.74 11.11 -7.26
CA THR A 154 10.18 10.87 -7.46
C THR A 154 10.51 9.77 -8.47
N ILE A 155 9.54 8.91 -8.80
CA ILE A 155 9.70 7.81 -9.76
C ILE A 155 8.86 8.09 -11.00
N ASN A 156 9.45 7.88 -12.18
CA ASN A 156 8.74 7.90 -13.44
C ASN A 156 8.63 6.47 -14.00
N LEU A 157 7.40 5.93 -14.04
CA LEU A 157 7.12 4.60 -14.57
C LEU A 157 7.51 4.43 -16.05
N GLU A 158 7.57 5.52 -16.83
CA GLU A 158 8.03 5.48 -18.22
C GLU A 158 9.48 5.05 -18.37
N LEU A 159 10.28 5.22 -17.32
CA LEU A 159 11.69 4.82 -17.26
C LEU A 159 11.89 3.47 -16.55
N HIS A 160 10.81 2.89 -16.02
CA HIS A 160 10.87 1.62 -15.30
C HIS A 160 11.05 0.43 -16.25
N CYS A 161 11.87 -0.53 -15.83
CA CYS A 161 11.98 -1.86 -16.45
C CYS A 161 12.23 -2.92 -15.36
N GLY A 162 11.52 -4.05 -15.44
CA GLY A 162 11.75 -5.22 -14.59
C GLY A 162 10.96 -6.43 -15.07
N SER A 163 11.26 -7.62 -14.54
CA SER A 163 10.55 -8.85 -14.90
C SER A 163 9.25 -9.06 -14.13
N HIS A 164 8.99 -8.30 -13.07
CA HIS A 164 7.74 -8.39 -12.34
C HIS A 164 6.66 -7.52 -13.00
N PRO A 165 5.46 -8.06 -13.28
CA PRO A 165 4.35 -7.26 -13.80
C PRO A 165 3.99 -6.10 -12.88
N ARG A 166 3.56 -5.00 -13.49
CA ARG A 166 3.14 -3.79 -12.81
C ARG A 166 2.24 -2.94 -13.69
N LEU A 167 1.35 -2.19 -13.05
CA LEU A 167 0.49 -1.21 -13.72
C LEU A 167 0.67 0.23 -13.20
N GLY A 168 1.53 0.43 -12.19
CA GLY A 168 1.78 1.74 -11.61
C GLY A 168 3.09 1.80 -10.84
N VAL A 169 3.52 3.02 -10.49
CA VAL A 169 4.68 3.26 -9.62
C VAL A 169 4.47 2.56 -8.28
N VAL A 170 3.27 2.69 -7.71
CA VAL A 170 2.85 1.90 -6.54
C VAL A 170 1.92 0.81 -7.01
N ASP A 171 2.46 -0.39 -7.21
CA ASP A 171 1.74 -1.50 -7.81
C ASP A 171 0.62 -2.03 -6.91
N ARG A 172 0.92 -2.17 -5.61
CA ARG A 172 -0.01 -2.70 -4.63
C ARG A 172 0.27 -2.19 -3.22
N ILE A 173 -0.81 -1.92 -2.50
CA ILE A 173 -0.84 -1.69 -1.07
C ILE A 173 -1.81 -2.68 -0.43
N CYS A 174 -1.38 -3.40 0.61
CA CYS A 174 -2.24 -4.34 1.31
C CYS A 174 -2.13 -4.16 2.82
N PHE A 175 -3.28 -3.93 3.46
CA PHE A 175 -3.36 -3.94 4.91
C PHE A 175 -3.69 -5.35 5.42
N HIS A 176 -3.02 -5.74 6.50
CA HIS A 176 -3.19 -7.03 7.15
C HIS A 176 -3.49 -6.81 8.63
N PRO A 177 -4.52 -7.47 9.18
CA PRO A 177 -4.73 -7.48 10.61
C PRO A 177 -3.57 -8.22 11.28
N LEU A 178 -3.07 -7.69 12.39
CA LEU A 178 -2.12 -8.36 13.27
C LEU A 178 -2.68 -8.42 14.69
N SER A 179 -2.23 -9.42 15.45
CA SER A 179 -2.65 -9.64 16.85
C SER A 179 -4.18 -9.69 16.97
N HIS A 180 -4.80 -8.78 17.72
CA HIS A 180 -6.25 -8.77 17.96
C HIS A 180 -7.04 -7.84 17.03
N THR A 181 -6.41 -7.32 15.98
CA THR A 181 -7.06 -6.44 15.01
C THR A 181 -8.00 -7.22 14.10
N SER A 182 -9.21 -6.72 13.89
CA SER A 182 -10.16 -7.33 12.94
C SER A 182 -9.88 -6.89 11.50
N ILE A 183 -10.32 -7.69 10.53
CA ILE A 183 -10.14 -7.38 9.11
C ILE A 183 -10.94 -6.12 8.70
N GLU A 184 -12.07 -5.86 9.35
CA GLU A 184 -12.93 -4.70 9.10
C GLU A 184 -12.21 -3.40 9.46
N ARG A 185 -11.43 -3.40 10.55
CA ARG A 185 -10.67 -2.22 10.97
C ARG A 185 -9.57 -1.87 9.97
N VAL A 186 -8.82 -2.86 9.49
CA VAL A 186 -7.79 -2.60 8.47
C VAL A 186 -8.39 -2.31 7.10
N SER A 187 -9.56 -2.88 6.79
CA SER A 187 -10.35 -2.54 5.60
C SER A 187 -10.75 -1.06 5.60
N ALA A 188 -11.28 -0.54 6.70
CA ALA A 188 -11.63 0.87 6.81
C ALA A 188 -10.42 1.81 6.59
N VAL A 189 -9.23 1.42 7.08
CA VAL A 189 -7.98 2.15 6.83
C VAL A 189 -7.57 2.10 5.36
N ALA A 190 -7.66 0.91 4.73
CA ALA A 190 -7.36 0.73 3.31
C ALA A 190 -8.29 1.56 2.42
N THR A 191 -9.60 1.55 2.68
CA THR A 191 -10.59 2.35 1.97
C THR A 191 -10.32 3.84 2.13
N SER A 192 -10.04 4.31 3.36
CA SER A 192 -9.69 5.72 3.57
C SER A 192 -8.41 6.12 2.83
N LEU A 193 -7.38 5.28 2.82
CA LEU A 193 -6.15 5.54 2.06
C LEU A 193 -6.45 5.65 0.55
N ALA A 194 -7.24 4.73 0.00
CA ALA A 194 -7.58 4.72 -1.41
C ALA A 194 -8.31 6.00 -1.83
N MET A 195 -9.24 6.48 -0.99
CA MET A 195 -9.94 7.74 -1.23
C MET A 195 -8.99 8.94 -1.22
N ASP A 196 -8.02 8.98 -0.31
CA ASP A 196 -7.00 10.05 -0.25
C ASP A 196 -6.08 10.00 -1.49
N ILE A 197 -5.61 8.81 -1.90
CA ILE A 197 -4.79 8.65 -3.11
C ILE A 197 -5.57 9.11 -4.35
N GLY A 198 -6.79 8.62 -4.52
CA GLY A 198 -7.62 8.95 -5.68
C GLY A 198 -7.99 10.43 -5.75
N SER A 199 -8.40 11.04 -4.63
CA SER A 199 -8.86 12.43 -4.59
C SER A 199 -7.72 13.45 -4.58
N ILE A 200 -6.69 13.25 -3.74
CA ILE A 200 -5.61 14.21 -3.51
C ILE A 200 -4.50 14.03 -4.54
N LEU A 201 -4.05 12.78 -4.77
CA LEU A 201 -2.94 12.49 -5.68
C LEU A 201 -3.40 12.31 -7.13
N ARG A 202 -4.71 12.24 -7.35
CA ARG A 202 -5.37 12.17 -8.68
C ARG A 202 -4.88 10.98 -9.49
N VAL A 203 -4.80 9.80 -8.86
CA VAL A 203 -4.41 8.53 -9.49
C VAL A 203 -5.58 7.55 -9.51
N PRO A 204 -5.86 6.86 -10.63
CA PRO A 204 -6.85 5.79 -10.67
C PRO A 204 -6.53 4.73 -9.60
N THR A 205 -7.43 4.57 -8.64
CA THR A 205 -7.22 3.71 -7.47
C THR A 205 -8.32 2.65 -7.38
N TYR A 206 -7.90 1.40 -7.23
CA TYR A 206 -8.79 0.23 -7.17
C TYR A 206 -8.72 -0.42 -5.79
N LEU A 207 -9.88 -0.73 -5.23
CA LEU A 207 -10.02 -1.44 -3.98
C LEU A 207 -10.07 -2.95 -4.22
N TYR A 208 -9.51 -3.76 -3.32
CA TYR A 208 -9.65 -5.21 -3.38
C TYR A 208 -9.70 -5.88 -2.01
N GLY A 209 -10.07 -7.15 -1.98
CA GLY A 209 -10.23 -7.94 -0.77
C GLY A 209 -11.32 -7.34 0.11
N ALA A 210 -11.14 -7.39 1.43
CA ALA A 210 -12.12 -6.87 2.39
C ALA A 210 -12.36 -5.35 2.28
N ALA A 211 -11.52 -4.61 1.55
CA ALA A 211 -11.69 -3.17 1.31
C ALA A 211 -12.64 -2.85 0.16
N HIS A 212 -12.96 -3.82 -0.70
CA HIS A 212 -13.91 -3.66 -1.79
C HIS A 212 -15.27 -4.24 -1.38
N GLU A 213 -16.37 -3.57 -1.71
CA GLU A 213 -17.73 -3.95 -1.29
C GLU A 213 -18.08 -5.39 -1.70
N GLU A 214 -17.78 -5.76 -2.96
CA GLU A 214 -17.99 -7.12 -3.48
C GLU A 214 -16.85 -8.11 -3.14
N GLN A 215 -15.90 -7.72 -2.29
CA GLN A 215 -14.71 -8.51 -1.92
C GLN A 215 -13.92 -9.10 -3.10
N CYS A 216 -13.78 -8.34 -4.18
CA CYS A 216 -13.11 -8.83 -5.38
C CYS A 216 -11.62 -9.13 -5.11
N THR A 217 -11.08 -10.16 -5.78
CA THR A 217 -9.67 -10.51 -5.63
C THR A 217 -8.78 -9.54 -6.42
N LEU A 218 -7.57 -9.30 -5.92
CA LEU A 218 -6.57 -8.50 -6.63
C LEU A 218 -6.30 -9.02 -8.05
N ASP A 219 -6.21 -10.34 -8.18
CA ASP A 219 -6.03 -11.03 -9.46
C ASP A 219 -7.17 -10.72 -10.46
N SER A 220 -8.42 -10.65 -9.98
CA SER A 220 -9.57 -10.26 -10.81
C SER A 220 -9.41 -8.85 -11.37
N ILE A 221 -9.03 -7.87 -10.53
CA ILE A 221 -8.79 -6.48 -10.95
C ILE A 221 -7.62 -6.42 -11.94
N ARG A 222 -6.49 -7.04 -11.59
CA ARG A 222 -5.29 -7.09 -12.41
C ARG A 222 -5.58 -7.66 -13.80
N ARG A 223 -6.37 -8.73 -13.91
CA ARG A 223 -6.81 -9.25 -15.22
C ARG A 223 -7.62 -8.23 -16.02
N LYS A 224 -8.59 -7.57 -15.40
CA LYS A 224 -9.45 -6.56 -16.07
C LYS A 224 -8.64 -5.35 -16.55
N LEU A 225 -7.52 -5.04 -15.89
CA LEU A 225 -6.60 -3.95 -16.24
C LEU A 225 -5.44 -4.36 -17.14
N GLY A 226 -5.36 -5.63 -17.55
CA GLY A 226 -4.30 -6.11 -18.46
C GLY A 226 -2.93 -6.39 -17.82
N TYR A 227 -2.85 -6.49 -16.49
CA TYR A 227 -1.61 -6.71 -15.72
C TYR A 227 -0.71 -7.85 -16.23
N PHE A 228 -1.33 -8.96 -16.65
CA PHE A 228 -0.63 -10.20 -17.03
C PHE A 228 -0.20 -10.24 -18.51
N LYS A 229 -0.34 -9.13 -19.24
CA LYS A 229 0.17 -8.98 -20.60
C LYS A 229 1.39 -8.07 -20.54
N ALA A 230 2.57 -8.59 -20.90
CA ALA A 230 3.76 -7.75 -21.04
C ALA A 230 3.50 -6.67 -22.09
N ASN A 231 3.97 -5.45 -21.81
CA ASN A 231 3.77 -4.28 -22.67
C ASN A 231 4.96 -4.04 -23.62
N ARG A 232 5.96 -4.93 -23.62
CA ARG A 232 7.11 -4.93 -24.54
C ARG A 232 7.41 -6.35 -25.01
N GLU A 233 8.10 -6.48 -26.14
CA GLU A 233 8.59 -7.78 -26.63
C GLU A 233 9.48 -8.46 -25.58
N GLY A 234 9.30 -9.77 -25.42
CA GLY A 234 10.02 -10.58 -24.43
C GLY A 234 9.23 -10.85 -23.15
N HIS A 235 9.91 -10.76 -22.00
CA HIS A 235 9.38 -11.10 -20.67
C HIS A 235 9.51 -9.94 -19.67
N GLU A 236 9.86 -8.76 -20.18
CA GLU A 236 10.03 -7.55 -19.40
C GLU A 236 8.78 -6.70 -19.44
N TRP A 237 8.54 -6.07 -18.31
CA TRP A 237 7.59 -5.01 -18.15
C TRP A 237 8.37 -3.70 -18.16
N ALA A 238 8.29 -2.95 -19.26
CA ALA A 238 9.04 -1.71 -19.46
C ALA A 238 8.14 -0.54 -19.87
N GLY A 239 8.43 0.66 -19.37
CA GLY A 239 7.66 1.87 -19.69
C GLY A 239 6.29 1.98 -19.02
N GLY A 240 5.63 3.13 -19.25
CA GLY A 240 4.36 3.48 -18.64
C GLY A 240 3.17 2.68 -19.18
N LEU A 241 2.00 2.89 -18.59
CA LEU A 241 0.75 2.31 -19.09
C LEU A 241 0.34 3.06 -20.36
N ASP A 242 0.32 2.39 -21.52
CA ASP A 242 -0.06 3.00 -22.79
C ASP A 242 -1.59 3.08 -22.94
N LEU A 243 -2.21 3.77 -21.99
CA LEU A 243 -3.63 4.05 -21.94
C LEU A 243 -3.79 5.51 -21.53
N GLU A 244 -4.73 6.22 -22.13
CA GLU A 244 -5.16 7.54 -21.63
C GLU A 244 -6.25 7.39 -20.57
N VAL A 245 -7.09 6.36 -20.72
CA VAL A 245 -8.23 6.07 -19.86
C VAL A 245 -8.23 4.58 -19.52
N VAL A 246 -8.38 4.26 -18.23
CA VAL A 246 -8.43 2.87 -17.78
C VAL A 246 -9.76 2.19 -18.17
N PRO A 247 -9.76 0.90 -18.56
CA PRO A 247 -10.95 0.21 -19.06
C PRO A 247 -11.97 -0.12 -17.98
N LEU A 248 -11.54 -0.15 -16.72
CA LEU A 248 -12.38 -0.40 -15.55
C LEU A 248 -12.50 0.90 -14.75
N LYS A 249 -13.72 1.32 -14.42
CA LYS A 249 -13.94 2.49 -13.58
C LYS A 249 -13.22 2.31 -12.22
N PRO A 250 -12.36 3.25 -11.80
CA PRO A 250 -11.73 3.21 -10.48
C PRO A 250 -12.73 3.41 -9.35
N ASP A 251 -12.42 2.83 -8.19
CA ASP A 251 -13.19 3.05 -6.97
C ASP A 251 -12.93 4.45 -6.40
N ALA A 252 -11.73 4.99 -6.61
CA ALA A 252 -11.37 6.35 -6.26
C ALA A 252 -10.48 7.01 -7.32
N GLY A 253 -10.65 8.32 -7.49
CA GLY A 253 -9.85 9.13 -8.40
C GLY A 253 -10.35 9.20 -9.84
N PRO A 254 -9.58 9.84 -10.74
CA PRO A 254 -9.93 9.98 -12.15
C PRO A 254 -9.86 8.64 -12.90
N GLN A 255 -10.55 8.55 -14.03
CA GLN A 255 -10.38 7.43 -14.96
C GLN A 255 -9.23 7.69 -15.94
N GLU A 256 -8.83 8.95 -16.09
CA GLU A 256 -7.63 9.34 -16.80
C GLU A 256 -6.39 8.85 -16.06
N VAL A 257 -5.46 8.25 -16.79
CA VAL A 257 -4.23 7.69 -16.22
C VAL A 257 -3.00 8.42 -16.77
N SER A 258 -2.06 8.72 -15.88
CA SER A 258 -0.77 9.28 -16.26
C SER A 258 0.20 8.15 -16.59
N LYS A 259 0.85 8.19 -17.75
CA LYS A 259 1.88 7.21 -18.14
C LYS A 259 3.00 7.08 -17.10
N ALA A 260 3.40 8.20 -16.50
CA ALA A 260 4.44 8.27 -15.49
C ALA A 260 4.05 7.68 -14.12
N LYS A 261 2.75 7.59 -13.81
CA LYS A 261 2.25 7.14 -12.50
C LYS A 261 1.56 5.77 -12.56
N GLY A 262 0.80 5.51 -13.62
CA GLY A 262 -0.06 4.35 -13.78
C GLY A 262 -1.23 4.34 -12.78
N VAL A 263 -1.58 3.16 -12.27
CA VAL A 263 -2.72 2.93 -11.35
C VAL A 263 -2.24 2.36 -10.02
N VAL A 264 -3.07 2.45 -8.97
CA VAL A 264 -2.77 1.87 -7.65
C VAL A 264 -3.86 0.87 -7.25
N ALA A 265 -3.47 -0.29 -6.75
CA ALA A 265 -4.38 -1.22 -6.09
C ALA A 265 -4.19 -1.19 -4.57
N VAL A 266 -5.25 -0.94 -3.81
CA VAL A 266 -5.26 -0.87 -2.35
C VAL A 266 -6.24 -1.89 -1.80
N GLY A 267 -5.85 -2.68 -0.80
CA GLY A 267 -6.75 -3.69 -0.26
C GLY A 267 -6.49 -4.05 1.18
N ALA A 268 -7.33 -4.94 1.67
CA ALA A 268 -7.19 -5.56 2.98
C ALA A 268 -7.48 -7.06 2.88
N CYS A 269 -6.62 -7.89 3.47
CA CYS A 269 -6.84 -9.34 3.52
C CYS A 269 -6.16 -9.96 4.75
N GLY A 270 -6.38 -11.26 4.96
CA GLY A 270 -5.59 -12.05 5.90
C GLY A 270 -4.09 -12.02 5.59
N TRP A 271 -3.27 -12.57 6.47
CA TRP A 271 -1.81 -12.59 6.26
C TRP A 271 -1.46 -13.39 5.00
N VAL A 272 -0.59 -12.83 4.15
CA VAL A 272 -0.07 -13.50 2.96
C VAL A 272 1.44 -13.58 3.07
N SER A 273 1.98 -14.79 2.86
CA SER A 273 3.41 -15.04 2.78
C SER A 273 3.85 -15.21 1.33
N ASN A 274 5.08 -14.82 1.03
CA ASN A 274 5.67 -14.92 -0.30
C ASN A 274 6.84 -15.90 -0.24
N TYR A 275 6.81 -16.94 -1.08
CA TYR A 275 7.85 -17.96 -1.16
C TYR A 275 8.24 -18.16 -2.63
N ASN A 276 9.47 -17.83 -2.98
CA ASN A 276 9.96 -17.94 -4.36
C ASN A 276 10.87 -19.15 -4.49
N VAL A 277 10.71 -19.91 -5.56
CA VAL A 277 11.56 -21.08 -5.85
C VAL A 277 12.27 -20.90 -7.19
N PRO A 278 13.61 -20.80 -7.21
CA PRO A 278 14.35 -20.64 -8.46
C PRO A 278 14.41 -21.95 -9.25
N VAL A 279 14.23 -21.87 -10.56
CA VAL A 279 14.36 -22.98 -11.51
C VAL A 279 15.40 -22.60 -12.54
N MET A 280 16.43 -23.44 -12.70
CA MET A 280 17.53 -23.20 -13.64
C MET A 280 17.07 -23.56 -15.06
N SER A 281 16.49 -22.59 -15.75
CA SER A 281 15.92 -22.75 -17.08
C SER A 281 15.80 -21.41 -17.80
N THR A 282 15.90 -21.44 -19.13
CA THR A 282 15.52 -20.32 -20.01
C THR A 282 14.16 -20.54 -20.68
N ASP A 283 13.54 -21.71 -20.49
CA ASP A 283 12.23 -22.04 -21.06
C ASP A 283 11.10 -21.52 -20.15
N LEU A 284 10.71 -20.27 -20.37
CA LEU A 284 9.61 -19.66 -19.62
C LEU A 284 8.27 -20.37 -19.86
N LYS A 285 8.07 -21.04 -21.00
CA LYS A 285 6.82 -21.76 -21.27
C LYS A 285 6.73 -23.00 -20.38
N ALA A 286 7.82 -23.76 -20.24
CA ALA A 286 7.89 -24.90 -19.34
C ALA A 286 7.65 -24.46 -17.89
N VAL A 287 8.38 -23.44 -17.41
CA VAL A 287 8.23 -22.98 -16.01
C VAL A 287 6.86 -22.35 -15.74
N LYS A 288 6.21 -21.73 -16.74
CA LYS A 288 4.78 -21.32 -16.63
C LYS A 288 3.84 -22.50 -16.46
N GLY A 289 4.11 -23.62 -17.15
CA GLY A 289 3.38 -24.88 -17.00
C GLY A 289 3.51 -25.43 -15.57
N LEU A 290 4.75 -25.55 -15.10
CA LEU A 290 5.09 -25.93 -13.72
C LEU A 290 4.38 -25.05 -12.70
N ALA A 291 4.52 -23.72 -12.81
CA ALA A 291 3.88 -22.76 -11.91
C ALA A 291 2.36 -22.95 -11.88
N ARG A 292 1.71 -23.10 -13.04
CA ARG A 292 0.26 -23.35 -13.12
C ARG A 292 -0.13 -24.60 -12.33
N ASN A 293 0.60 -25.71 -12.52
CA ASN A 293 0.30 -26.99 -11.86
C ASN A 293 0.51 -26.94 -10.33
N VAL A 294 1.32 -26.01 -9.83
CA VAL A 294 1.51 -25.76 -8.39
C VAL A 294 0.36 -24.94 -7.81
N SER A 295 -0.21 -24.02 -8.59
CA SER A 295 -1.28 -23.13 -8.12
C SER A 295 -2.62 -23.85 -7.94
N GLU A 296 -3.44 -23.35 -7.00
CA GLU A 296 -4.81 -23.83 -6.79
C GLU A 296 -5.62 -23.81 -8.10
N ARG A 297 -5.48 -22.73 -8.88
CA ARG A 297 -6.18 -22.56 -10.16
C ARG A 297 -5.83 -23.65 -11.17
N GLY A 298 -4.64 -24.23 -11.09
CA GLY A 298 -4.22 -25.34 -11.94
C GLY A 298 -4.42 -26.72 -11.32
N GLY A 299 -5.13 -26.81 -10.18
CA GLY A 299 -5.37 -28.07 -9.46
C GLY A 299 -4.25 -28.48 -8.50
N GLY A 300 -3.32 -27.57 -8.20
CA GLY A 300 -2.24 -27.78 -7.24
C GLY A 300 -2.66 -27.52 -5.79
N LEU A 301 -1.78 -26.87 -5.02
CA LEU A 301 -2.01 -26.62 -3.60
C LEU A 301 -3.12 -25.58 -3.39
N ALA A 302 -4.04 -25.87 -2.47
CA ALA A 302 -5.06 -24.93 -2.04
C ALA A 302 -4.42 -23.68 -1.42
N SER A 303 -5.06 -22.52 -1.61
CA SER A 303 -4.59 -21.21 -1.16
C SER A 303 -3.20 -20.80 -1.69
N VAL A 304 -2.72 -21.40 -2.79
CA VAL A 304 -1.46 -21.01 -3.45
C VAL A 304 -1.75 -20.39 -4.81
N GLN A 305 -1.21 -19.19 -5.02
CA GLN A 305 -1.12 -18.56 -6.34
C GLN A 305 0.33 -18.49 -6.76
N THR A 306 0.61 -18.68 -8.05
CA THR A 306 1.97 -18.69 -8.58
C THR A 306 2.11 -17.82 -9.82
N MET A 307 3.32 -17.36 -10.06
CA MET A 307 3.74 -16.75 -11.32
C MET A 307 5.16 -17.22 -11.66
N ALA A 308 5.43 -17.46 -12.95
CA ALA A 308 6.77 -17.71 -13.43
C ALA A 308 7.40 -16.38 -13.88
N LEU A 309 8.51 -15.99 -13.28
CA LEU A 309 9.17 -14.70 -13.48
C LEU A 309 10.65 -14.90 -13.77
N VAL A 310 11.17 -14.28 -14.83
CA VAL A 310 12.60 -14.30 -15.13
C VAL A 310 13.37 -13.59 -14.00
N HIS A 311 14.50 -14.16 -13.56
CA HIS A 311 15.27 -13.62 -12.44
C HIS A 311 16.77 -13.81 -12.70
N GLY A 312 17.38 -12.88 -13.43
CA GLY A 312 18.75 -13.03 -13.91
C GLY A 312 18.90 -14.00 -15.09
N GLU A 313 20.15 -14.28 -15.48
CA GLU A 313 20.46 -15.15 -16.61
C GLU A 313 20.28 -16.62 -16.25
N GLY A 314 19.50 -17.34 -17.08
CA GLY A 314 19.32 -18.79 -16.95
C GLY A 314 18.45 -19.23 -15.77
N VAL A 315 17.79 -18.30 -15.07
CA VAL A 315 16.94 -18.59 -13.92
C VAL A 315 15.55 -17.99 -14.11
N ILE A 316 14.54 -18.80 -13.80
CA ILE A 316 13.14 -18.38 -13.72
C ILE A 316 12.63 -18.80 -12.34
N GLU A 317 12.07 -17.87 -11.59
CA GLU A 317 11.43 -18.16 -10.31
C GLU A 317 9.97 -18.56 -10.50
N VAL A 318 9.56 -19.60 -9.80
CA VAL A 318 8.15 -19.82 -9.45
C VAL A 318 7.88 -19.00 -8.19
N ALA A 319 7.38 -17.78 -8.37
CA ALA A 319 7.01 -16.88 -7.29
C ALA A 319 5.63 -17.26 -6.74
N CYS A 320 5.55 -17.64 -5.45
CA CYS A 320 4.32 -18.10 -4.84
C CYS A 320 3.77 -17.09 -3.81
N ASN A 321 2.47 -16.81 -3.89
CA ASN A 321 1.70 -16.21 -2.80
C ASN A 321 0.97 -17.32 -2.04
N LEU A 322 1.28 -17.46 -0.75
CA LEU A 322 0.57 -18.32 0.18
C LEU A 322 -0.54 -17.49 0.83
N LEU A 323 -1.77 -17.64 0.32
CA LEU A 323 -2.91 -16.83 0.74
C LEU A 323 -3.41 -17.19 2.15
N ASN A 324 -3.11 -18.41 2.61
CA ASN A 324 -3.39 -18.87 3.95
C ASN A 324 -2.18 -19.64 4.52
N PRO A 325 -1.15 -18.92 5.01
CA PRO A 325 0.10 -19.53 5.47
C PRO A 325 -0.01 -20.32 6.77
N SER A 326 -1.20 -20.40 7.37
CA SER A 326 -1.49 -21.34 8.47
C SER A 326 -1.85 -22.74 7.97
N GLN A 327 -2.20 -22.87 6.70
CA GLN A 327 -2.61 -24.14 6.06
C GLN A 327 -1.58 -24.67 5.08
N VAL A 328 -0.79 -23.78 4.46
CA VAL A 328 0.24 -24.17 3.48
C VAL A 328 1.54 -23.41 3.74
N GLY A 329 2.64 -24.14 3.84
CA GLY A 329 3.98 -23.62 4.06
C GLY A 329 4.88 -23.65 2.83
N GLY A 330 6.01 -22.95 2.92
CA GLY A 330 7.06 -22.96 1.91
C GLY A 330 7.66 -24.35 1.66
N ASP A 331 7.72 -25.22 2.68
CA ASP A 331 8.23 -26.59 2.51
C ASP A 331 7.31 -27.47 1.64
N GLU A 332 5.99 -27.31 1.75
CA GLU A 332 5.03 -28.01 0.90
C GLU A 332 5.11 -27.52 -0.55
N VAL A 333 5.23 -26.21 -0.73
CA VAL A 333 5.44 -25.60 -2.04
C VAL A 333 6.76 -26.05 -2.65
N GLN A 334 7.85 -26.05 -1.89
CA GLN A 334 9.16 -26.53 -2.30
C GLN A 334 9.08 -27.99 -2.77
N GLY A 335 8.52 -28.87 -1.93
CA GLY A 335 8.43 -30.30 -2.25
C GLY A 335 7.57 -30.58 -3.49
N LEU A 336 6.48 -29.83 -3.68
CA LEU A 336 5.67 -29.96 -4.89
C LEU A 336 6.41 -29.49 -6.15
N ILE A 337 7.09 -28.35 -6.08
CA ILE A 337 7.87 -27.82 -7.21
C ILE A 337 9.02 -28.75 -7.56
N GLU A 338 9.74 -29.29 -6.57
CA GLU A 338 10.82 -30.27 -6.79
C GLU A 338 10.31 -31.55 -7.45
N ARG A 339 9.14 -32.05 -7.03
CA ARG A 339 8.54 -33.25 -7.62
C ARG A 339 8.15 -33.02 -9.08
N LEU A 340 7.35 -31.98 -9.34
CA LEU A 340 6.89 -31.65 -10.68
C LEU A 340 8.06 -31.24 -11.60
N GLY A 341 9.03 -30.49 -11.07
CA GLY A 341 10.24 -30.12 -11.79
C GLY A 341 11.04 -31.34 -12.22
N ARG A 342 11.19 -32.36 -11.36
CA ARG A 342 11.84 -33.63 -11.70
C ARG A 342 11.11 -34.39 -12.82
N GLU A 343 9.77 -34.39 -12.80
CA GLU A 343 8.94 -35.00 -13.84
C GLU A 343 9.14 -34.31 -15.21
N GLU A 344 9.40 -33.00 -15.20
CA GLU A 344 9.66 -32.19 -16.39
C GLU A 344 11.16 -32.07 -16.75
N GLY A 345 12.07 -32.70 -15.99
CA GLY A 345 13.52 -32.60 -16.20
C GLY A 345 14.13 -31.23 -15.87
N LEU A 346 13.45 -30.43 -15.04
CA LEU A 346 13.89 -29.10 -14.60
C LEU A 346 14.74 -29.18 -13.33
N LEU A 347 15.83 -28.42 -13.29
CA LEU A 347 16.66 -28.28 -12.09
C LEU A 347 16.09 -27.21 -11.17
N VAL A 348 15.55 -27.65 -10.03
CA VAL A 348 14.90 -26.80 -9.02
C VAL A 348 15.91 -26.48 -7.91
N GLY A 349 16.07 -25.20 -7.60
CA GLY A 349 16.89 -24.72 -6.48
C GLY A 349 16.10 -24.62 -5.17
N LYS A 350 16.78 -24.22 -4.09
CA LYS A 350 16.14 -24.00 -2.79
C LYS A 350 15.41 -22.66 -2.78
N GLY A 351 14.11 -22.69 -2.46
CA GLY A 351 13.31 -21.50 -2.33
C GLY A 351 13.52 -20.74 -1.01
N TYR A 352 13.01 -19.51 -0.98
CA TYR A 352 13.17 -18.59 0.13
C TYR A 352 11.91 -17.72 0.32
N TYR A 353 11.71 -17.24 1.55
CA TYR A 353 10.67 -16.26 1.84
C TYR A 353 11.17 -14.83 1.54
N THR A 354 10.32 -13.99 0.96
CA THR A 354 10.66 -12.57 0.70
C THR A 354 10.28 -11.64 1.86
N ASP A 355 9.63 -12.17 2.89
CA ASP A 355 9.16 -11.41 4.06
C ASP A 355 9.05 -12.35 5.28
N PHE A 356 8.85 -11.77 6.46
CA PHE A 356 8.72 -12.53 7.71
C PHE A 356 7.29 -13.02 7.95
N THR A 357 7.12 -13.90 8.94
CA THR A 357 5.78 -14.32 9.40
C THR A 357 5.08 -13.17 10.16
N ALA A 358 3.75 -13.26 10.31
CA ALA A 358 2.97 -12.28 11.06
C ALA A 358 3.52 -12.03 12.48
N ASP A 359 3.89 -13.11 13.19
CA ASP A 359 4.43 -13.04 14.55
C ASP A 359 5.82 -12.40 14.59
N GLN A 360 6.69 -12.76 13.64
CA GLN A 360 8.02 -12.15 13.52
C GLN A 360 7.91 -10.66 13.20
N ILE A 361 6.98 -10.26 12.32
CA ILE A 361 6.71 -8.86 11.99
C ILE A 361 6.23 -8.08 13.23
N ALA A 362 5.29 -8.63 13.99
CA ALA A 362 4.81 -8.01 15.22
C ALA A 362 5.92 -7.91 16.28
N GLN A 363 6.76 -8.93 16.40
CA GLN A 363 7.89 -8.94 17.34
C GLN A 363 8.94 -7.88 16.97
N ARG A 364 9.35 -7.82 15.70
CA ARG A 364 10.28 -6.79 15.19
C ARG A 364 9.78 -5.37 15.43
N TYR A 365 8.48 -5.15 15.23
CA TYR A 365 7.87 -3.85 15.55
C TYR A 365 8.05 -3.47 17.02
N LYS A 366 7.79 -4.41 17.94
CA LYS A 366 7.95 -4.19 19.38
C LYS A 366 9.39 -3.88 19.76
N GLU A 367 10.35 -4.57 19.15
CA GLU A 367 11.78 -4.31 19.36
C GLU A 367 12.17 -2.89 18.94
N LEU A 368 11.65 -2.40 17.81
CA LEU A 368 11.89 -1.03 17.34
C LEU A 368 11.26 0.06 18.21
N LEU A 369 10.19 -0.24 18.95
CA LEU A 369 9.60 0.71 19.90
C LEU A 369 10.39 0.83 21.21
N ILE A 370 11.22 -0.17 21.52
CA ILE A 370 12.03 -0.22 22.74
C ILE A 370 13.43 0.39 22.49
N SER A 371 13.94 0.30 21.25
CA SER A 371 15.19 0.92 20.80
C SER A 371 15.06 2.42 20.59
#